data_AF-A0A3M1CCS4-F1
#
_entry.id   AF-A0A3M1CCS4-F1
#
_cell.length_a   1.000
_cell.length_b   1.000
_cell.length_c   1.000
_cell.angle_alpha   90.00
_cell.angle_beta   90.00
_cell.angle_gamma   90.00
#
_symmetry.space_group_name_H-M   'P 1'
#
loop_
_entity.id
_entity.type
_entity.pdbx_description
1 polymer ?
#
loop_
_entity_poly.entity_id
_entity_poly.type
_entity_poly.pdbx_seq_one_letter_code
_entity_poly.pdbx_strand_id
1 'polypeptide(L)'
;IHLSISRENIPFNNNIIYFRYQLNNALTDEDAVILKKNYEMDKGNIVLQYNYLFARIKTDSMIGNKEVQTGIQNEIDKLSKSDIDRQLVNNLNAEWQFKLIDYYDTIPNSEAQIEECLNKIKSFYNIEDASWQNTVKLANIFAKAKMYWDAATLLEPLLISNNPNEKIVFNYISIASHLPEKFHSRYFTRAMELAKKINSERFCKLFGKPYLSFQILENPGIKKLFRDSNCEK
;
A
#
# COMPACT_ATOMS: atom_id res chain seq x y z
N ILE A 1 17.14 -22.50 -5.35
CA ILE A 1 18.46 -22.43 -4.67
C ILE A 1 18.19 -22.21 -3.19
N HIS A 2 18.33 -23.25 -2.36
CA HIS A 2 18.36 -23.10 -0.89
C HIS A 2 19.83 -23.14 -0.48
N LEU A 3 20.38 -21.99 -0.11
CA LEU A 3 21.70 -21.93 0.51
C LEU A 3 21.55 -22.13 2.01
N SER A 4 22.60 -22.66 2.63
CA SER A 4 22.70 -22.73 4.08
C SER A 4 22.62 -21.34 4.69
N ILE A 5 21.91 -21.23 5.81
CA ILE A 5 21.83 -20.00 6.59
C ILE A 5 23.13 -19.89 7.40
N SER A 6 24.07 -19.09 6.91
CA SER A 6 25.36 -18.81 7.55
C SER A 6 25.69 -17.32 7.43
N ARG A 7 26.64 -16.83 8.24
CA ARG A 7 27.03 -15.41 8.25
C ARG A 7 27.54 -14.94 6.89
N GLU A 8 28.29 -15.77 6.20
CA GLU A 8 28.87 -15.49 4.89
C GLU A 8 27.79 -15.28 3.81
N ASN A 9 26.64 -15.94 3.98
CA ASN A 9 25.53 -15.91 3.03
C ASN A 9 24.50 -14.81 3.31
N ILE A 10 24.63 -14.04 4.40
CA ILE A 10 23.66 -12.97 4.77
C ILE A 10 23.39 -11.99 3.61
N PRO A 11 24.41 -11.39 2.95
CA PRO A 11 24.15 -10.44 1.87
C PRO A 11 23.37 -11.06 0.71
N PHE A 12 23.72 -12.29 0.34
CA PHE A 12 23.08 -12.99 -0.77
C PHE A 12 21.63 -13.37 -0.46
N ASN A 13 21.38 -13.92 0.73
CA ASN A 13 20.04 -14.29 1.18
C ASN A 13 19.10 -13.08 1.18
N ASN A 14 19.56 -11.94 1.70
CA ASN A 14 18.76 -10.70 1.67
C ASN A 14 18.45 -10.24 0.25
N ASN A 15 19.46 -10.21 -0.62
CA ASN A 15 19.29 -9.71 -1.98
C ASN A 15 18.32 -10.59 -2.77
N ILE A 16 18.41 -11.92 -2.63
CA ILE A 16 17.47 -12.84 -3.27
C ILE A 16 16.04 -12.59 -2.78
N ILE A 17 15.83 -12.47 -1.48
CA ILE A 17 14.50 -12.25 -0.91
C ILE A 17 13.94 -10.91 -1.41
N TYR A 18 14.76 -9.86 -1.40
CA TYR A 18 14.40 -8.56 -1.94
C TYR A 18 13.97 -8.65 -3.42
N PHE A 19 14.75 -9.29 -4.28
CA PHE A 19 14.40 -9.40 -5.70
C PHE A 19 13.14 -10.25 -5.93
N ARG A 20 12.94 -11.34 -5.18
CA ARG A 20 11.70 -12.11 -5.25
C ARG A 20 10.49 -11.27 -4.84
N TYR A 21 10.63 -10.50 -3.77
CA TYR A 21 9.59 -9.58 -3.34
C TYR A 21 9.31 -8.51 -4.41
N GLN A 22 10.34 -7.95 -5.05
CA GLN A 22 10.16 -6.97 -6.13
C GLN A 22 9.42 -7.54 -7.35
N LEU A 23 9.61 -8.83 -7.65
CA LEU A 23 8.97 -9.52 -8.78
C LEU A 23 7.54 -9.95 -8.47
N ASN A 24 7.30 -10.49 -7.27
CA ASN A 24 6.04 -11.15 -6.93
C ASN A 24 5.12 -10.31 -6.04
N ASN A 25 5.62 -9.19 -5.50
CA ASN A 25 4.95 -8.37 -4.48
C ASN A 25 4.46 -9.18 -3.26
N ALA A 26 5.16 -10.27 -2.95
CA ALA A 26 4.78 -11.20 -1.89
C ALA A 26 6.03 -11.68 -1.15
N LEU A 27 5.89 -11.85 0.16
CA LEU A 27 6.91 -12.38 1.05
C LEU A 27 6.37 -13.69 1.63
N THR A 28 7.15 -14.77 1.56
CA THR A 28 6.74 -16.09 2.06
C THR A 28 7.12 -16.27 3.54
N ASP A 29 6.48 -17.22 4.22
CA ASP A 29 6.85 -17.57 5.60
C ASP A 29 8.32 -18.03 5.72
N GLU A 30 8.84 -18.71 4.69
CA GLU A 30 10.24 -19.12 4.63
C GLU A 30 11.17 -17.89 4.54
N ASP A 31 10.83 -16.91 3.70
CA ASP A 31 11.59 -15.67 3.60
C ASP A 31 11.64 -14.94 4.95
N ALA A 32 10.51 -14.88 5.67
CA ALA A 32 10.45 -14.28 7.01
C ALA A 32 11.35 -15.00 8.02
N VAL A 33 11.38 -16.34 8.00
CA VAL A 33 12.27 -17.14 8.85
C VAL A 33 13.75 -16.86 8.54
N ILE A 34 14.11 -16.75 7.26
CA ILE A 34 15.49 -16.45 6.84
C ILE A 34 15.90 -15.04 7.29
N LEU A 35 15.04 -14.04 7.08
CA LEU A 35 15.32 -12.66 7.49
C LEU A 35 15.47 -12.53 9.01
N LYS A 36 14.65 -13.25 9.80
CA LYS A 36 14.81 -13.33 11.25
C LYS A 36 16.18 -13.91 11.64
N LYS A 37 16.56 -15.04 11.05
CA LYS A 37 17.85 -15.69 11.36
C LYS A 37 19.03 -14.81 10.96
N ASN A 38 18.97 -14.14 9.81
CA ASN A 38 20.01 -13.20 9.38
C ASN A 38 20.19 -12.07 10.42
N TYR A 39 19.10 -11.46 10.87
CA TYR A 39 19.14 -10.43 11.91
C TYR A 39 19.67 -10.95 13.25
N GLU A 40 19.29 -12.16 13.67
CA GLU A 40 19.82 -12.77 14.90
C GLU A 40 21.33 -13.01 14.85
N MET A 41 21.88 -13.31 13.68
CA MET A 41 23.32 -13.53 13.48
C MET A 41 24.16 -12.25 13.49
N ASP A 42 23.56 -11.11 13.13
CA ASP A 42 24.18 -9.79 13.07
C ASP A 42 23.19 -8.68 13.47
N LYS A 43 22.91 -8.59 14.78
CA LYS A 43 21.94 -7.65 15.36
C LYS A 43 22.33 -6.17 15.24
N GLY A 44 23.60 -5.88 14.94
CA GLY A 44 24.09 -4.51 14.77
C GLY A 44 23.78 -3.94 13.38
N ASN A 45 23.35 -4.78 12.44
CA ASN A 45 23.13 -4.38 11.07
C ASN A 45 21.71 -3.83 10.88
N ILE A 46 21.65 -2.51 10.68
CA ILE A 46 20.40 -1.74 10.51
C ILE A 46 19.56 -2.21 9.31
N VAL A 47 20.18 -2.72 8.25
CA VAL A 47 19.48 -3.25 7.07
C VAL A 47 18.80 -4.58 7.41
N LEU A 48 19.47 -5.43 8.20
CA LEU A 48 18.87 -6.69 8.66
C LEU A 48 17.71 -6.43 9.60
N GLN A 49 17.87 -5.47 10.51
CA GLN A 49 16.81 -5.05 11.41
C GLN A 49 15.59 -4.55 10.62
N TYR A 50 15.80 -3.69 9.62
CA TYR A 50 14.73 -3.20 8.74
C TYR A 50 14.01 -4.36 8.03
N ASN A 51 14.75 -5.26 7.38
CA ASN A 51 14.15 -6.37 6.62
C ASN A 51 13.39 -7.34 7.53
N TYR A 52 13.94 -7.65 8.71
CA TYR A 52 13.26 -8.47 9.71
C TYR A 52 11.95 -7.83 10.18
N LEU A 53 11.96 -6.52 10.47
CA LEU A 53 10.78 -5.80 10.90
C LEU A 53 9.72 -5.72 9.80
N PHE A 54 10.14 -5.49 8.55
CA PHE A 54 9.27 -5.55 7.38
C PHE A 54 8.60 -6.91 7.23
N ALA A 55 9.38 -8.00 7.34
CA ALA A 55 8.84 -9.36 7.28
C ALA A 55 7.81 -9.60 8.39
N ARG A 56 8.11 -9.20 9.62
CA ARG A 56 7.14 -9.27 10.74
C ARG A 56 5.86 -8.50 10.44
N ILE A 57 5.95 -7.28 9.95
CA ILE A 57 4.74 -6.51 9.61
C ILE A 57 3.93 -7.24 8.53
N LYS A 58 4.56 -7.90 7.56
CA LYS A 58 3.81 -8.65 6.52
C LYS A 58 3.24 -9.99 7.00
N THR A 59 3.89 -10.70 7.93
CA THR A 59 3.50 -12.08 8.30
C THR A 59 2.92 -12.25 9.71
N ASP A 60 3.03 -11.27 10.59
CA ASP A 60 2.63 -11.42 12.00
C ASP A 60 1.10 -11.49 12.15
N SER A 61 0.60 -12.54 12.80
CA SER A 61 -0.82 -12.77 13.06
C SER A 61 -1.28 -12.28 14.45
N MET A 62 -0.36 -11.82 15.30
CA MET A 62 -0.64 -11.37 16.67
C MET A 62 -0.98 -9.88 16.79
N ILE A 63 -1.49 -9.28 15.71
CA ILE A 63 -1.77 -7.84 15.62
C ILE A 63 -2.73 -7.35 16.73
N GLY A 64 -3.60 -8.20 17.26
CA GLY A 64 -4.53 -7.82 18.33
C GLY A 64 -3.93 -7.69 19.73
N ASN A 65 -2.66 -8.08 19.92
CA ASN A 65 -1.98 -7.93 21.19
C ASN A 65 -1.33 -6.53 21.29
N LYS A 66 -1.72 -5.73 22.30
CA LYS A 66 -1.23 -4.35 22.48
C LYS A 66 0.27 -4.26 22.79
N GLU A 67 0.83 -5.25 23.48
CA GLU A 67 2.27 -5.31 23.76
C GLU A 67 3.07 -5.52 22.47
N VAL A 68 2.58 -6.38 21.57
CA VAL A 68 3.15 -6.58 20.23
C VAL A 68 3.06 -5.30 19.41
N GLN A 69 1.89 -4.64 19.43
CA GLN A 69 1.72 -3.37 18.72
C GLN A 69 2.74 -2.31 19.16
N THR A 70 2.87 -2.15 20.48
CA THR A 70 3.81 -1.21 21.11
C THR A 70 5.26 -1.60 20.83
N GLY A 71 5.57 -2.90 20.87
CA GLY A 71 6.90 -3.43 20.57
C GLY A 71 7.36 -3.13 19.14
N ILE A 72 6.51 -3.42 18.16
CA ILE A 72 6.80 -3.14 16.74
C ILE A 72 6.97 -1.64 16.51
N GLN A 73 6.09 -0.80 17.07
CA GLN A 73 6.23 0.65 16.95
C GLN A 73 7.55 1.15 17.55
N ASN A 74 7.94 0.67 18.73
CA ASN A 74 9.21 1.04 19.36
C ASN A 74 10.42 0.61 18.52
N GLU A 75 10.35 -0.51 17.82
CA GLU A 75 11.41 -0.94 16.89
C GLU A 75 11.49 -0.01 15.66
N ILE A 76 10.35 0.41 15.10
CA ILE A 76 10.30 1.41 14.02
C ILE A 76 10.86 2.76 14.49
N ASP A 77 10.47 3.22 15.68
CA ASP A 77 10.90 4.50 16.25
C ASP A 77 12.40 4.50 16.61
N LYS A 78 13.02 3.33 16.78
CA LYS A 78 14.48 3.20 16.89
C LYS A 78 15.16 3.32 15.53
N LEU A 79 14.59 2.67 14.49
CA LEU A 79 15.11 2.77 13.12
C LEU A 79 15.07 4.22 12.61
N SER A 80 14.04 5.00 12.95
CA SER A 80 13.92 6.42 12.54
C SER A 80 15.02 7.32 13.10
N LYS A 81 15.75 6.87 14.13
CA LYS A 81 16.89 7.56 14.75
C LYS A 81 18.25 7.07 14.25
N SER A 82 18.26 6.08 13.35
CA SER A 82 19.48 5.50 12.78
C SER A 82 19.85 6.12 11.43
N ASP A 83 20.98 5.70 10.86
CA ASP A 83 21.49 6.19 9.57
C ASP A 83 20.78 5.59 8.33
N ILE A 84 19.74 4.78 8.53
CA ILE A 84 18.95 4.27 7.41
C ILE A 84 18.19 5.40 6.71
N ASP A 85 17.98 5.26 5.41
CA ASP A 85 17.21 6.23 4.63
C ASP A 85 15.83 6.49 5.25
N ARG A 86 15.54 7.78 5.48
CA ARG A 86 14.31 8.20 6.17
C ARG A 86 13.05 7.79 5.39
N GLN A 87 13.09 7.79 4.07
CA GLN A 87 11.95 7.39 3.26
C GLN A 87 11.65 5.89 3.43
N LEU A 88 12.67 5.04 3.56
CA LEU A 88 12.47 3.62 3.89
C LEU A 88 11.77 3.46 5.24
N VAL A 89 12.20 4.17 6.28
CA VAL A 89 11.54 4.09 7.60
C VAL A 89 10.11 4.60 7.55
N ASN A 90 9.87 5.71 6.83
CA ASN A 90 8.53 6.24 6.65
C ASN A 90 7.59 5.24 5.93
N ASN A 91 8.09 4.56 4.90
CA ASN A 91 7.33 3.51 4.22
C ASN A 91 7.02 2.34 5.17
N LEU A 92 8.01 1.88 5.94
CA LEU A 92 7.81 0.82 6.94
C LEU A 92 6.81 1.21 8.04
N ASN A 93 6.87 2.46 8.50
CA ASN A 93 5.94 2.98 9.50
C ASN A 93 4.53 3.07 8.92
N ALA A 94 4.38 3.49 7.66
CA ALA A 94 3.09 3.51 6.98
C ALA A 94 2.48 2.11 6.85
N GLU A 95 3.26 1.13 6.38
CA GLU A 95 2.86 -0.28 6.31
C GLU A 95 2.33 -0.79 7.67
N TRP A 96 3.03 -0.43 8.75
CA TRP A 96 2.60 -0.77 10.09
C TRP A 96 1.30 -0.06 10.51
N GLN A 97 1.17 1.24 10.26
CA GLN A 97 -0.05 1.99 10.58
C GLN A 97 -1.26 1.46 9.79
N PHE A 98 -1.09 1.06 8.52
CA PHE A 98 -2.17 0.47 7.74
C PHE A 98 -2.60 -0.89 8.28
N LYS A 99 -1.65 -1.73 8.69
CA LYS A 99 -1.98 -2.99 9.35
C LYS A 99 -2.77 -2.79 10.64
N LEU A 100 -2.46 -1.73 11.41
CA LEU A 100 -3.25 -1.36 12.57
C LEU A 100 -4.66 -0.88 12.19
N ILE A 101 -4.80 -0.08 11.13
CA ILE A 101 -6.09 0.36 10.61
C ILE A 101 -6.95 -0.84 10.21
N ASP A 102 -6.40 -1.79 9.43
CA ASP A 102 -7.11 -3.01 9.02
C ASP A 102 -7.59 -3.82 10.23
N TYR A 103 -6.78 -3.90 11.29
CA TYR A 103 -7.17 -4.55 12.52
C TYR A 103 -8.29 -3.78 13.24
N TYR A 104 -8.15 -2.47 13.43
CA TYR A 104 -9.14 -1.66 14.12
C TYR A 104 -10.47 -1.58 13.37
N ASP A 105 -10.47 -1.60 12.04
CA ASP A 105 -11.69 -1.62 11.22
C ASP A 105 -12.57 -2.86 11.49
N THR A 106 -11.98 -3.95 11.98
CA THR A 106 -12.73 -5.14 12.42
C THR A 106 -13.39 -5.00 13.79
N ILE A 107 -13.09 -3.93 14.53
CA ILE A 107 -13.55 -3.68 15.90
C ILE A 107 -14.59 -2.53 15.90
N PRO A 108 -15.79 -2.73 16.45
CA PRO A 108 -16.77 -1.66 16.58
C PRO A 108 -16.26 -0.49 17.46
N ASN A 109 -16.59 0.74 17.08
CA ASN A 109 -16.25 1.97 17.80
C ASN A 109 -14.73 2.25 17.92
N SER A 110 -13.96 1.95 16.86
CA SER A 110 -12.50 2.11 16.81
C SER A 110 -12.04 3.33 16.00
N GLU A 111 -12.97 4.26 15.70
CA GLU A 111 -12.72 5.40 14.80
C GLU A 111 -11.57 6.29 15.31
N ALA A 112 -11.46 6.44 16.63
CA ALA A 112 -10.38 7.22 17.25
C ALA A 112 -8.99 6.59 16.99
N GLN A 113 -8.87 5.26 17.08
CA GLN A 113 -7.61 4.56 16.85
C GLN A 113 -7.22 4.60 15.36
N ILE A 114 -8.20 4.48 14.47
CA ILE A 114 -7.99 4.65 13.03
C ILE A 114 -7.50 6.08 12.75
N GLU A 115 -8.13 7.09 13.36
CA GLU A 115 -7.72 8.49 13.22
C GLU A 115 -6.30 8.72 13.75
N GLU A 116 -5.91 8.13 14.88
CA GLU A 116 -4.55 8.18 15.41
C GLU A 116 -3.53 7.61 14.42
N CYS A 117 -3.81 6.44 13.81
CA CYS A 117 -2.95 5.83 12.80
C CYS A 117 -2.78 6.76 11.58
N LEU A 118 -3.89 7.34 11.10
CA LEU A 118 -3.88 8.28 9.98
C LEU A 118 -3.10 9.56 10.31
N ASN A 119 -3.26 10.10 11.51
CA ASN A 119 -2.52 11.28 11.96
C ASN A 119 -1.04 10.99 12.10
N LYS A 120 -0.67 9.78 12.54
CA LYS A 120 0.72 9.34 12.56
C LYS A 120 1.30 9.30 11.15
N ILE A 121 0.59 8.72 10.20
CA ILE A 121 0.95 8.74 8.77
C ILE A 121 1.20 10.17 8.27
N LYS A 122 0.26 11.08 8.50
CA LYS A 122 0.38 12.48 8.06
C LYS A 122 1.62 13.16 8.64
N SER A 123 1.94 12.88 9.91
CA SER A 123 3.05 13.54 10.60
C SER A 123 4.41 13.24 9.97
N PHE A 124 4.71 11.98 9.64
CA PHE A 124 6.02 11.64 9.07
C PHE A 124 6.16 11.94 7.57
N TYR A 125 5.06 12.29 6.89
CA TYR A 125 5.08 12.83 5.53
C TYR A 125 4.97 14.37 5.48
N ASN A 126 4.98 15.05 6.63
CA ASN A 126 4.81 16.52 6.74
C ASN A 126 3.59 17.02 5.97
N ILE A 127 2.46 16.33 6.13
CA ILE A 127 1.22 16.67 5.45
C ILE A 127 0.37 17.53 6.39
N GLU A 128 0.41 18.84 6.21
CA GLU A 128 -0.37 19.82 6.98
C GLU A 128 -1.82 19.89 6.47
N ASP A 129 -2.80 19.73 7.38
CA ASP A 129 -4.25 19.72 7.15
C ASP A 129 -4.82 18.64 6.22
N ALA A 130 -6.01 18.14 6.60
CA ALA A 130 -6.80 17.16 5.85
C ALA A 130 -7.45 17.80 4.61
N SER A 131 -6.63 18.18 3.63
CA SER A 131 -7.09 18.59 2.30
C SER A 131 -7.08 17.41 1.34
N TRP A 132 -8.00 17.38 0.37
CA TRP A 132 -8.02 16.33 -0.65
C TRP A 132 -6.70 16.29 -1.46
N GLN A 133 -6.04 17.44 -1.64
CA GLN A 133 -4.75 17.55 -2.32
C GLN A 133 -3.67 16.78 -1.58
N ASN A 134 -3.70 16.86 -0.26
CA ASN A 134 -2.76 16.20 0.63
C ASN A 134 -3.01 14.69 0.70
N THR A 135 -4.27 14.28 0.77
CA THR A 135 -4.66 12.87 0.62
C THR A 135 -4.19 12.29 -0.71
N VAL A 136 -4.34 13.04 -1.81
CA VAL A 136 -3.82 12.64 -3.13
C VAL A 136 -2.30 12.56 -3.16
N LYS A 137 -1.57 13.51 -2.56
CA LYS A 137 -0.11 13.45 -2.45
C LYS A 137 0.33 12.18 -1.70
N LEU A 138 -0.31 11.90 -0.57
CA LEU A 138 -0.03 10.74 0.26
C LEU A 138 -0.32 9.43 -0.50
N ALA A 139 -1.47 9.32 -1.17
CA ALA A 139 -1.80 8.18 -2.00
C ALA A 139 -0.75 7.94 -3.09
N ASN A 140 -0.23 9.00 -3.72
CA ASN A 140 0.84 8.87 -4.71
C ASN A 140 2.17 8.42 -4.11
N ILE A 141 2.48 8.81 -2.87
CA ILE A 141 3.67 8.33 -2.16
C ILE A 141 3.55 6.82 -1.91
N PHE A 142 2.38 6.37 -1.45
CA PHE A 142 2.08 4.95 -1.26
C PHE A 142 2.13 4.15 -2.56
N ALA A 143 1.53 4.67 -3.63
CA ALA A 143 1.61 4.04 -4.94
C ALA A 143 3.06 3.89 -5.43
N LYS A 144 3.92 4.91 -5.23
CA LYS A 144 5.36 4.83 -5.54
C LYS A 144 6.09 3.78 -4.69
N ALA A 145 5.65 3.58 -3.45
CA ALA A 145 6.14 2.52 -2.57
C ALA A 145 5.52 1.14 -2.89
N LYS A 146 4.72 1.01 -3.96
CA LYS A 146 3.95 -0.20 -4.34
C LYS A 146 2.89 -0.63 -3.31
N MET A 147 2.56 0.25 -2.37
CA MET A 147 1.47 0.10 -1.41
C MET A 147 0.14 0.48 -2.07
N TYR A 148 -0.22 -0.22 -3.16
CA TYR A 148 -1.36 0.17 -3.99
C TYR A 148 -2.68 0.04 -3.25
N TRP A 149 -2.84 -1.00 -2.41
CA TRP A 149 -4.08 -1.22 -1.64
C TRP A 149 -4.36 -0.04 -0.72
N ASP A 150 -3.35 0.35 0.06
CA ASP A 150 -3.41 1.47 0.99
C ASP A 150 -3.62 2.80 0.27
N ALA A 151 -2.89 3.01 -0.83
CA ALA A 151 -3.03 4.18 -1.68
C ALA A 151 -4.46 4.33 -2.23
N ALA A 152 -5.08 3.22 -2.64
CA ALA A 152 -6.44 3.20 -3.14
C ALA A 152 -7.43 3.48 -2.01
N THR A 153 -7.34 2.75 -0.90
CA THR A 153 -8.22 2.90 0.28
C THR A 153 -8.22 4.33 0.81
N LEU A 154 -7.06 5.01 0.80
CA LEU A 154 -6.95 6.40 1.22
C LEU A 154 -7.78 7.38 0.34
N LEU A 155 -7.96 7.07 -0.95
CA LEU A 155 -8.72 7.89 -1.88
C LEU A 155 -10.22 7.55 -1.93
N GLU A 156 -10.63 6.37 -1.47
CA GLU A 156 -12.02 5.89 -1.57
C GLU A 156 -13.04 6.83 -0.91
N PRO A 157 -12.82 7.37 0.31
CA PRO A 157 -13.76 8.31 0.92
C PRO A 157 -13.97 9.58 0.08
N LEU A 158 -12.93 10.02 -0.65
CA LEU A 158 -13.00 11.21 -1.48
C LEU A 158 -13.88 11.01 -2.73
N LEU A 159 -14.07 9.77 -3.19
CA LEU A 159 -14.92 9.45 -4.35
C LEU A 159 -16.42 9.55 -4.03
N ILE A 160 -16.79 9.45 -2.75
CA ILE A 160 -18.17 9.53 -2.28
C ILE A 160 -18.58 10.98 -2.02
N SER A 161 -17.61 11.88 -1.82
CA SER A 161 -17.87 13.30 -1.57
C SER A 161 -18.65 13.97 -2.71
N ASN A 162 -19.40 15.04 -2.39
CA ASN A 162 -20.14 15.79 -3.39
C ASN A 162 -19.18 16.45 -4.40
N ASN A 163 -19.26 16.03 -5.66
CA ASN A 163 -18.47 16.51 -6.79
C ASN A 163 -16.94 16.29 -6.66
N PRO A 164 -16.48 15.03 -6.73
CA PRO A 164 -15.06 14.72 -6.57
C PRO A 164 -14.23 15.31 -7.71
N ASN A 165 -13.06 15.86 -7.36
CA ASN A 165 -12.12 16.45 -8.31
C ASN A 165 -11.60 15.41 -9.32
N GLU A 166 -11.44 15.80 -10.59
CA GLU A 166 -10.89 14.93 -11.66
C GLU A 166 -9.60 14.21 -11.21
N LYS A 167 -8.70 14.95 -10.55
CA LYS A 167 -7.40 14.42 -10.10
C LYS A 167 -7.56 13.26 -9.12
N ILE A 168 -8.55 13.33 -8.23
CA ILE A 168 -8.83 12.25 -7.26
C ILE A 168 -9.29 11.01 -8.02
N VAL A 169 -10.24 11.18 -8.94
CA VAL A 169 -10.84 10.08 -9.71
C VAL A 169 -9.79 9.35 -10.55
N PHE A 170 -9.02 10.09 -11.35
CA PHE A 170 -8.03 9.47 -12.24
C PHE A 170 -6.81 8.94 -11.48
N ASN A 171 -6.42 9.54 -10.34
CA ASN A 171 -5.39 8.94 -9.50
C ASN A 171 -5.86 7.62 -8.89
N TYR A 172 -7.09 7.57 -8.38
CA TYR A 172 -7.63 6.32 -7.84
C TYR A 172 -7.67 5.23 -8.91
N ILE A 173 -8.17 5.52 -10.12
CA ILE A 173 -8.20 4.53 -11.22
C ILE A 173 -6.80 4.03 -11.55
N SER A 174 -5.82 4.93 -11.65
CA SER A 174 -4.43 4.57 -11.94
C SER A 174 -3.76 3.75 -10.84
N ILE A 175 -4.20 3.90 -9.59
CA ILE A 175 -3.67 3.11 -8.45
C ILE A 175 -4.38 1.76 -8.41
N ALA A 176 -5.71 1.77 -8.48
CA ALA A 176 -6.54 0.57 -8.44
C ALA A 176 -6.34 -0.33 -9.66
N SER A 177 -5.82 0.17 -10.78
CA SER A 177 -5.44 -0.65 -11.95
C SER A 177 -4.36 -1.69 -11.65
N HIS A 178 -3.59 -1.50 -10.57
CA HIS A 178 -2.59 -2.47 -10.09
C HIS A 178 -3.17 -3.54 -9.15
N LEU A 179 -4.48 -3.49 -8.84
CA LEU A 179 -5.17 -4.36 -7.90
C LEU A 179 -6.35 -5.06 -8.58
N PRO A 180 -6.13 -6.21 -9.26
CA PRO A 180 -7.18 -6.94 -9.97
C PRO A 180 -8.43 -7.21 -9.10
N GLU A 181 -8.23 -7.47 -7.81
CA GLU A 181 -9.30 -7.70 -6.84
C GLU A 181 -10.22 -6.48 -6.63
N LYS A 182 -9.74 -5.25 -6.86
CA LYS A 182 -10.55 -4.03 -6.76
C LYS A 182 -11.41 -3.77 -8.01
N PHE A 183 -11.21 -4.47 -9.13
CA PHE A 183 -11.96 -4.23 -10.37
C PHE A 183 -13.47 -4.46 -10.21
N HIS A 184 -13.87 -5.31 -9.27
CA HIS A 184 -15.27 -5.59 -8.94
C HIS A 184 -15.82 -4.76 -7.77
N SER A 185 -15.00 -3.88 -7.19
CA SER A 185 -15.43 -3.05 -6.07
C SER A 185 -16.43 -1.97 -6.50
N ARG A 186 -17.28 -1.57 -5.56
CA ARG A 186 -18.23 -0.47 -5.75
C ARG A 186 -17.51 0.86 -6.00
N TYR A 187 -16.39 1.09 -5.30
CA TYR A 187 -15.56 2.29 -5.46
C TYR A 187 -14.96 2.40 -6.86
N PHE A 188 -14.47 1.30 -7.41
CA PHE A 188 -13.92 1.27 -8.75
C PHE A 188 -14.96 1.50 -9.83
N THR A 189 -16.13 0.86 -9.71
CA THR A 189 -17.26 1.15 -10.61
C THR A 189 -17.66 2.63 -10.55
N ARG A 190 -17.77 3.18 -9.33
CA ARG A 190 -18.08 4.60 -9.11
C ARG A 190 -17.02 5.53 -9.71
N ALA A 191 -15.73 5.23 -9.56
CA ALA A 191 -14.66 6.02 -10.14
C ALA A 191 -14.75 6.03 -11.67
N MET A 192 -15.07 4.91 -12.31
CA MET A 192 -15.25 4.83 -13.77
C MET A 192 -16.46 5.66 -14.24
N GLU A 193 -17.58 5.63 -13.51
CA GLU A 193 -18.74 6.49 -13.79
C GLU A 193 -18.38 7.98 -13.70
N LEU A 194 -17.67 8.36 -12.64
CA LEU A 194 -17.22 9.73 -12.41
C LEU A 194 -16.23 10.18 -13.49
N ALA A 195 -15.29 9.32 -13.87
CA ALA A 195 -14.31 9.61 -14.93
C ALA A 195 -15.01 9.91 -16.25
N LYS A 196 -16.00 9.08 -16.65
CA LYS A 196 -16.82 9.32 -17.84
C LYS A 196 -17.55 10.67 -17.76
N LYS A 197 -18.14 10.97 -16.59
CA LYS A 197 -18.92 12.20 -16.39
C LYS A 197 -18.07 13.47 -16.40
N ILE A 198 -16.88 13.41 -15.79
CA ILE A 198 -15.99 14.57 -15.63
C ILE A 198 -15.19 14.84 -16.90
N ASN A 199 -14.63 13.79 -17.51
CA ASN A 199 -13.77 13.91 -18.68
C ASN A 199 -13.88 12.63 -19.54
N SER A 200 -14.87 12.62 -20.43
CA SER A 200 -15.17 11.47 -21.30
C SER A 200 -14.03 11.10 -22.24
N GLU A 201 -13.30 12.09 -22.77
CA GLU A 201 -12.15 11.86 -23.65
C GLU A 201 -11.03 11.13 -22.91
N ARG A 202 -10.66 11.63 -21.72
CA ARG A 202 -9.63 10.99 -20.90
C ARG A 202 -10.06 9.62 -20.40
N PHE A 203 -11.34 9.45 -20.08
CA PHE A 203 -11.92 8.15 -19.74
C PHE A 203 -11.71 7.13 -20.87
N CYS A 204 -11.99 7.50 -22.12
CA CYS A 204 -11.79 6.59 -23.25
C CYS A 204 -10.32 6.19 -23.43
N LYS A 205 -9.37 7.11 -23.16
CA LYS A 205 -7.92 6.84 -23.22
C LYS A 205 -7.42 5.87 -22.14
N LEU A 206 -8.23 5.55 -21.12
CA LEU A 206 -7.85 4.58 -20.08
C LEU A 206 -7.83 3.13 -20.59
N PHE A 207 -8.63 2.81 -21.61
CA PHE A 207 -8.77 1.43 -22.07
C PHE A 207 -7.64 1.07 -23.04
N GLY A 208 -6.86 0.06 -22.68
CA GLY A 208 -5.71 -0.40 -23.46
C GLY A 208 -4.37 -0.05 -22.81
N LYS A 209 -3.29 -0.60 -23.40
CA LYS A 209 -1.94 -0.39 -22.88
C LYS A 209 -1.55 1.09 -23.00
N PRO A 210 -0.89 1.68 -21.99
CA PRO A 210 -0.36 1.05 -20.76
C PRO A 210 -1.29 1.13 -19.53
N TYR A 211 -2.52 1.65 -19.65
CA TYR A 211 -3.32 2.08 -18.51
C TYR A 211 -4.19 0.98 -17.91
N LEU A 212 -5.20 0.48 -18.64
CA LEU A 212 -6.08 -0.58 -18.15
C LEU A 212 -6.03 -1.79 -19.07
N SER A 213 -5.83 -2.96 -18.46
CA SER A 213 -6.05 -4.26 -19.10
C SER A 213 -7.52 -4.41 -19.48
N PHE A 214 -7.81 -5.05 -20.62
CA PHE A 214 -9.19 -5.37 -21.02
C PHE A 214 -9.91 -6.31 -20.04
N GLN A 215 -9.20 -6.98 -19.14
CA GLN A 215 -9.78 -7.80 -18.05
C GLN A 215 -10.74 -6.99 -17.17
N ILE A 216 -10.56 -5.67 -17.07
CA ILE A 216 -11.52 -4.79 -16.40
C ILE A 216 -12.96 -4.92 -16.92
N LEU A 217 -13.13 -5.28 -18.20
CA LEU A 217 -14.44 -5.45 -18.84
C LEU A 217 -15.14 -6.75 -18.41
N GLU A 218 -14.53 -7.59 -17.57
CA GLU A 218 -15.22 -8.67 -16.87
C GLU A 218 -16.22 -8.13 -15.85
N ASN A 219 -16.01 -6.92 -15.32
CA ASN A 219 -17.02 -6.21 -14.53
C ASN A 219 -18.17 -5.76 -15.46
N PRO A 220 -19.41 -6.26 -15.28
CA PRO A 220 -20.53 -5.94 -16.17
C PRO A 220 -20.89 -4.45 -16.18
N GLY A 221 -20.73 -3.77 -15.04
CA GLY A 221 -21.00 -2.32 -14.92
C GLY A 221 -20.04 -1.50 -15.77
N ILE A 222 -18.75 -1.84 -15.73
CA ILE A 222 -17.72 -1.15 -16.52
C ILE A 222 -17.85 -1.47 -18.00
N LYS A 223 -18.15 -2.73 -18.34
CA LYS A 223 -18.44 -3.14 -19.72
C LYS A 223 -19.59 -2.34 -20.34
N LYS A 224 -20.67 -2.15 -19.57
CA LYS A 224 -21.79 -1.31 -19.98
C LYS A 224 -21.34 0.15 -20.16
N LEU A 225 -20.63 0.72 -19.20
CA LEU A 225 -20.12 2.09 -19.28
C LEU A 225 -19.23 2.32 -20.51
N PHE A 226 -18.33 1.38 -20.83
CA PHE A 226 -17.47 1.45 -22.00
C PHE A 226 -18.27 1.49 -23.31
N ARG A 227 -19.20 0.55 -23.48
CA ARG A 227 -20.08 0.50 -24.65
C ARG A 227 -20.92 1.77 -24.81
N ASP A 228 -21.53 2.23 -23.72
CA ASP A 228 -22.36 3.43 -23.69
C ASP A 228 -21.55 4.73 -23.93
N SER A 229 -20.21 4.66 -23.95
CA SER A 229 -19.35 5.84 -24.13
C SER A 229 -18.90 6.03 -25.57
N ASN A 230 -19.16 5.08 -26.49
CA ASN A 230 -18.70 5.14 -27.88
C ASN A 230 -17.20 5.47 -28.01
N CYS A 231 -16.37 4.92 -27.11
CA CYS A 231 -14.92 5.14 -27.09
C CYS A 231 -14.18 4.52 -28.31
N GLU A 232 -14.89 3.80 -29.18
CA GLU A 232 -14.39 3.15 -30.39
C GLU A 232 -14.32 4.10 -31.61
N LYS A 233 -14.35 5.43 -31.41
CA LYS A 233 -14.18 6.43 -32.46
C LYS A 233 -12.82 7.12 -32.39
#